data_AF-W8C2F6-F1
#
_entry.id   AF-W8C2F6-F1
#
_cell.length_a   1.000
_cell.length_b   1.000
_cell.length_c   1.000
_cell.angle_alpha   90.00
_cell.angle_beta   90.00
_cell.angle_gamma   90.00
#
_symmetry.space_group_name_H-M   'P 1'
#
loop_
_entity.id
_entity.type
_entity.pdbx_description
1 polymer ?
#
loop_
_entity_poly.entity_id
_entity_poly.type
_entity_poly.pdbx_seq_one_letter_code
_entity_poly.pdbx_strand_id
1 'polypeptide(L)'
;MAEHVWVATNVYSELPPFAIHAGHDSDGDPIYVGRAYHNGDILPAKIVPNKHQAYVAWGGEEINKHDVEVLTGHHYVWVPASGGFVPPHALRVGQTGDGEPLYIGRGHWEGSLTPGKVHPSHGCLYIPYGGHEHKLDSYEVLVQPETWVNSSGDNIVPGTIHAGHDADGDAIYVGRAYHEGDLLPAKVIPRKGCAYVAWGGREIVKHDYELLAGYGYGWVPDANGAVPPGAVVCGRTSDGEPLYIGRGHHCGSLTPGKIHPSHGCLYIPFGGQEVTLTNYEVLVRG
;
A
#
# COMPACT_ATOMS: atom_id res chain seq x y z
N MET A 1 3.62 -5.34 -9.36
CA MET A 1 3.01 -4.54 -8.27
C MET A 1 4.13 -3.69 -7.65
N ALA A 2 3.89 -2.44 -7.28
CA ALA A 2 4.72 -1.70 -6.35
C ALA A 2 4.58 -2.39 -4.99
N GLU A 3 5.46 -3.34 -4.72
CA GLU A 3 5.45 -4.11 -3.48
C GLU A 3 5.76 -3.22 -2.27
N HIS A 4 5.35 -3.67 -1.09
CA HIS A 4 5.84 -3.09 0.15
C HIS A 4 7.37 -3.17 0.18
N VAL A 5 8.03 -2.10 0.60
CA VAL A 5 9.49 -2.02 0.55
C VAL A 5 10.09 -2.65 1.79
N TRP A 6 10.82 -3.73 1.57
CA TRP A 6 11.56 -4.46 2.61
C TRP A 6 13.06 -4.27 2.35
N VAL A 7 13.78 -3.73 3.33
CA VAL A 7 15.22 -3.51 3.24
C VAL A 7 15.92 -4.61 4.04
N ALA A 8 16.55 -5.54 3.32
CA ALA A 8 17.43 -6.54 3.93
C ALA A 8 18.62 -5.84 4.59
N THR A 9 18.83 -6.12 5.87
CA THR A 9 19.84 -5.48 6.69
C THR A 9 20.26 -6.39 7.84
N ASN A 10 21.25 -5.94 8.59
CA ASN A 10 21.66 -6.56 9.84
C ASN A 10 21.44 -5.57 11.00
N VAL A 11 21.09 -6.06 12.19
CA VAL A 11 20.82 -5.25 13.40
C VAL A 11 21.97 -4.36 13.88
N TYR A 12 23.20 -4.59 13.40
CA TYR A 12 24.35 -3.69 13.64
C TYR A 12 24.42 -2.52 12.65
N SER A 13 23.64 -2.55 11.57
CA SER A 13 23.58 -1.48 10.57
C SER A 13 22.66 -0.36 11.02
N GLU A 14 22.82 0.82 10.42
CA GLU A 14 21.90 1.92 10.63
C GLU A 14 20.47 1.54 10.19
N LEU A 15 19.49 2.02 10.95
CA LEU A 15 18.08 1.84 10.62
C LEU A 15 17.79 2.55 9.28
N PRO A 16 17.18 1.86 8.30
CA PRO A 16 16.88 2.49 7.02
C PRO A 16 15.88 3.64 7.18
N PRO A 17 15.95 4.66 6.30
CA PRO A 17 15.03 5.79 6.36
C PRO A 17 13.58 5.31 6.17
N PHE A 18 12.65 6.01 6.83
CA PHE A 18 11.21 5.72 6.79
C PHE A 18 10.82 4.33 7.33
N ALA A 19 11.66 3.73 8.20
CA ALA A 19 11.30 2.51 8.92
C ALA A 19 10.02 2.71 9.75
N ILE A 20 9.15 1.70 9.73
CA ILE A 20 7.84 1.79 10.39
C ILE A 20 7.99 1.55 11.89
N HIS A 21 7.70 2.59 12.68
CA HIS A 21 7.70 2.53 14.13
C HIS A 21 6.54 1.65 14.63
N ALA A 22 6.89 0.59 15.36
CA ALA A 22 5.93 -0.37 15.90
C ALA A 22 5.49 -0.01 17.32
N GLY A 23 6.38 0.54 18.14
CA GLY A 23 6.10 0.83 19.54
C GLY A 23 7.39 1.03 20.32
N HIS A 24 7.39 0.67 21.59
CA HIS A 24 8.54 0.84 22.48
C HIS A 24 8.72 -0.37 23.39
N ASP A 25 9.96 -0.66 23.74
CA ASP A 25 10.31 -1.68 24.74
C ASP A 25 10.09 -1.13 26.16
N SER A 26 10.18 -1.98 27.19
CA SER A 26 9.83 -1.58 28.56
C SER A 26 10.75 -0.53 29.18
N ASP A 27 11.95 -0.34 28.63
CA ASP A 27 12.88 0.73 28.97
C ASP A 27 12.73 1.99 28.08
N GLY A 28 11.73 2.00 27.19
CA GLY A 28 11.42 3.12 26.30
C GLY A 28 12.16 3.11 24.96
N ASP A 29 13.02 2.11 24.71
CA ASP A 29 13.71 1.99 23.43
C ASP A 29 12.72 1.80 22.26
N PRO A 30 12.90 2.50 21.12
CA PRO A 30 11.98 2.41 20.01
C PRO A 30 12.07 1.04 19.33
N ILE A 31 10.91 0.50 18.96
CA ILE A 31 10.76 -0.77 18.25
C ILE A 31 10.26 -0.50 16.83
N TYR A 32 10.82 -1.20 15.85
CA TYR A 32 10.45 -1.10 14.44
C TYR A 32 9.93 -2.43 13.89
N VAL A 33 9.10 -2.31 12.84
CA VAL A 33 8.54 -3.43 12.10
C VAL A 33 9.61 -4.08 11.23
N GLY A 34 9.79 -5.38 11.43
CA GLY A 34 10.59 -6.19 10.53
C GLY A 34 9.99 -7.55 10.24
N ARG A 35 10.74 -8.35 9.49
CA ARG A 35 10.53 -9.78 9.34
C ARG A 35 11.86 -10.53 9.29
N ALA A 36 11.83 -11.81 9.65
CA ALA A 36 12.98 -12.68 9.57
C ALA A 36 12.57 -14.12 9.28
N TYR A 37 13.45 -14.85 8.60
CA TYR A 37 13.27 -16.29 8.38
C TYR A 37 13.63 -17.08 9.65
N HIS A 38 12.81 -18.07 10.00
CA HIS A 38 13.11 -19.05 11.04
C HIS A 38 12.42 -20.38 10.77
N ASN A 39 13.18 -21.48 10.68
CA ASN A 39 12.67 -22.86 10.57
C ASN A 39 11.59 -23.10 9.49
N GLY A 40 11.74 -22.47 8.32
CA GLY A 40 10.78 -22.61 7.20
C GLY A 40 9.74 -21.50 7.14
N ASP A 41 9.60 -20.71 8.21
CA ASP A 41 8.64 -19.62 8.30
C ASP A 41 9.30 -18.28 7.98
N ILE A 42 8.51 -17.35 7.43
CA ILE A 42 8.82 -15.92 7.43
C ILE A 42 7.95 -15.29 8.52
N LEU A 43 8.58 -14.73 9.55
CA LEU A 43 7.90 -14.28 10.76
C LEU A 43 8.05 -12.76 10.94
N PRO A 44 7.00 -12.06 11.40
CA PRO A 44 7.12 -10.71 11.92
C PRO A 44 8.18 -10.60 13.02
N ALA A 45 8.98 -9.54 12.98
CA ALA A 45 10.08 -9.30 13.89
C ALA A 45 9.93 -7.97 14.65
N LYS A 46 10.23 -8.02 15.96
CA LYS A 46 10.52 -6.88 16.83
C LYS A 46 11.97 -6.46 16.57
N ILE A 47 12.22 -5.28 16.01
CA ILE A 47 13.59 -4.75 15.82
C ILE A 47 13.86 -3.64 16.81
N VAL A 48 14.93 -3.75 17.60
CA VAL A 48 15.34 -2.77 18.62
C VAL A 48 16.75 -2.25 18.29
N PRO A 49 16.87 -1.15 17.50
CA PRO A 49 18.16 -0.69 16.98
C PRO A 49 19.19 -0.37 18.08
N ASN A 50 18.77 0.31 19.15
CA ASN A 50 19.64 0.70 20.27
C ASN A 50 20.26 -0.51 20.99
N LYS A 51 19.63 -1.69 20.90
CA LYS A 51 20.11 -2.93 21.50
C LYS A 51 20.83 -3.84 20.51
N HIS A 52 20.91 -3.44 19.23
CA HIS A 52 21.41 -4.26 18.12
C HIS A 52 20.80 -5.66 18.10
N GLN A 53 19.50 -5.75 18.35
CA GLN A 53 18.78 -7.01 18.48
C GLN A 53 17.46 -6.96 17.74
N ALA A 54 17.09 -8.09 17.16
CA ALA A 54 15.75 -8.34 16.67
C ALA A 54 15.26 -9.68 17.19
N TYR A 55 13.94 -9.84 17.28
CA TYR A 55 13.33 -11.06 17.79
C TYR A 55 12.10 -11.45 17.00
N VAL A 56 11.89 -12.75 16.87
CA VAL A 56 10.66 -13.34 16.33
C VAL A 56 10.07 -14.29 17.38
N ALA A 57 8.74 -14.40 17.42
CA ALA A 57 8.06 -15.34 18.28
C ALA A 57 7.90 -16.69 17.55
N TRP A 58 8.44 -17.77 18.11
CA TRP A 58 8.33 -19.10 17.49
C TRP A 58 8.42 -20.22 18.53
N GLY A 59 7.48 -21.17 18.45
CA GLY A 59 7.54 -22.40 19.25
C GLY A 59 7.48 -22.19 20.77
N GLY A 60 6.82 -21.13 21.26
CA GLY A 60 6.79 -20.80 22.69
C GLY A 60 7.94 -19.91 23.17
N GLU A 61 8.91 -19.59 22.30
CA GLU A 61 10.14 -18.89 22.67
C GLU A 61 10.31 -17.56 21.92
N GLU A 62 11.07 -16.64 22.52
CA GLU A 62 11.59 -15.45 21.87
C GLU A 62 12.92 -15.79 21.19
N ILE A 63 12.94 -15.79 19.86
CA ILE A 63 14.13 -16.16 19.10
C ILE A 63 14.86 -14.93 18.61
N ASN A 64 16.12 -14.77 19.03
CA ASN A 64 16.98 -13.69 18.57
C ASN A 64 17.38 -13.84 17.08
N LYS A 65 17.45 -12.70 16.38
CA LYS A 65 17.81 -12.56 14.97
C LYS A 65 18.75 -11.39 14.78
N HIS A 66 19.70 -11.56 13.86
CA HIS A 66 20.62 -10.49 13.44
C HIS A 66 20.37 -10.04 12.00
N ASP A 67 20.13 -10.98 11.10
CA ASP A 67 19.74 -10.67 9.72
C ASP A 67 18.22 -10.58 9.63
N VAL A 68 17.74 -9.43 9.17
CA VAL A 68 16.32 -9.07 9.14
C VAL A 68 16.00 -8.26 7.90
N GLU A 69 14.73 -8.16 7.57
CA GLU A 69 14.22 -7.16 6.64
C GLU A 69 13.39 -6.14 7.41
N VAL A 70 13.72 -4.86 7.28
CA VAL A 70 12.97 -3.75 7.88
C VAL A 70 11.94 -3.24 6.88
N LEU A 71 10.70 -3.06 7.34
CA LEU A 71 9.66 -2.42 6.54
C LEU A 71 9.89 -0.91 6.49
N THR A 72 9.88 -0.34 5.29
CA THR A 72 9.95 1.12 5.10
C THR A 72 8.76 1.64 4.28
N GLY A 73 8.42 2.92 4.50
CA GLY A 73 7.44 3.62 3.69
C GLY A 73 6.52 4.54 4.47
N HIS A 74 5.31 4.75 3.94
CA HIS A 74 4.36 5.75 4.42
C HIS A 74 2.93 5.20 4.42
N HIS A 75 2.01 5.93 5.04
CA HIS A 75 0.56 5.66 5.04
C HIS A 75 0.14 4.33 5.69
N TYR A 76 0.99 3.75 6.53
CA TYR A 76 0.60 2.62 7.38
C TYR A 76 -0.09 3.13 8.65
N VAL A 77 -1.10 2.39 9.10
CA VAL A 77 -1.86 2.70 10.31
C VAL A 77 -2.09 1.42 11.12
N TRP A 78 -2.21 1.58 12.44
CA TRP A 78 -2.54 0.48 13.34
C TRP A 78 -4.04 0.49 13.60
N VAL A 79 -4.69 -0.66 13.41
CA VAL A 79 -6.14 -0.82 13.57
C VAL A 79 -6.44 -1.85 14.67
N PRO A 80 -7.25 -1.50 15.68
CA PRO A 80 -7.66 -2.45 16.72
C PRO A 80 -8.33 -3.70 16.15
N ALA A 81 -7.97 -4.85 16.69
CA ALA A 81 -8.51 -6.15 16.33
C ALA A 81 -8.41 -7.12 17.51
N SER A 82 -9.04 -8.29 17.37
CA SER A 82 -8.98 -9.34 18.38
C SER A 82 -9.35 -10.70 17.79
N GLY A 83 -9.05 -11.78 18.52
CA GLY A 83 -9.58 -13.12 18.22
C GLY A 83 -9.19 -13.67 16.85
N GLY A 84 -8.04 -13.30 16.30
CA GLY A 84 -7.57 -13.70 14.97
C GLY A 84 -8.13 -12.87 13.82
N PHE A 85 -8.98 -11.87 14.10
CA PHE A 85 -9.48 -10.96 13.09
C PHE A 85 -8.32 -10.20 12.42
N VAL A 86 -8.36 -10.15 11.09
CA VAL A 86 -7.44 -9.40 10.25
C VAL A 86 -8.25 -8.40 9.43
N PRO A 87 -8.07 -7.08 9.64
CA PRO A 87 -8.79 -6.07 8.89
C PRO A 87 -8.43 -6.09 7.39
N PRO A 88 -9.30 -5.57 6.51
CA PRO A 88 -8.95 -5.34 5.10
C PRO A 88 -7.66 -4.52 4.95
N HIS A 89 -6.87 -4.85 3.93
CA HIS A 89 -5.57 -4.21 3.64
C HIS A 89 -4.51 -4.36 4.74
N ALA A 90 -4.66 -5.36 5.62
CA ALA A 90 -3.61 -5.75 6.54
C ALA A 90 -2.36 -6.21 5.80
N LEU A 91 -1.20 -5.79 6.30
CA LEU A 91 0.07 -6.17 5.72
C LEU A 91 0.37 -7.64 6.04
N ARG A 92 0.32 -8.50 5.02
CA ARG A 92 0.89 -9.84 5.10
C ARG A 92 2.41 -9.72 5.15
N VAL A 93 2.97 -10.02 6.32
CA VAL A 93 4.42 -9.89 6.56
C VAL A 93 5.15 -11.19 6.25
N GLY A 94 4.47 -12.32 6.42
CA GLY A 94 5.08 -13.61 6.17
C GLY A 94 4.07 -14.74 6.06
N GLN A 95 4.56 -15.95 6.24
CA GLN A 95 3.79 -17.17 6.14
C GLN A 95 4.46 -18.28 6.95
N THR A 96 3.65 -19.21 7.44
CA THR A 96 4.10 -20.48 7.99
C THR A 96 4.62 -21.40 6.88
N GLY A 97 5.36 -22.44 7.26
CA GLY A 97 5.90 -23.44 6.32
C GLY A 97 4.83 -24.22 5.53
N ASP A 98 3.61 -24.32 6.04
CA ASP A 98 2.43 -24.88 5.34
C ASP A 98 1.63 -23.83 4.54
N GLY A 99 2.04 -22.56 4.57
CA GLY A 99 1.55 -21.50 3.70
C GLY A 99 0.46 -20.61 4.30
N GLU A 100 0.09 -20.77 5.58
CA GLU A 100 -0.85 -19.86 6.23
C GLU A 100 -0.25 -18.44 6.27
N PRO A 101 -0.99 -17.41 5.82
CA PRO A 101 -0.52 -16.04 5.88
C PRO A 101 -0.42 -15.52 7.31
N LEU A 102 0.72 -14.91 7.63
CA LEU A 102 0.95 -14.21 8.90
C LEU A 102 0.97 -12.71 8.68
N TYR A 103 0.34 -12.00 9.61
CA TYR A 103 0.25 -10.54 9.62
C TYR A 103 1.02 -9.99 10.81
N ILE A 104 1.43 -8.73 10.73
CA ILE A 104 2.04 -8.07 11.88
C ILE A 104 0.98 -7.36 12.70
N GLY A 105 0.96 -7.68 13.98
CA GLY A 105 0.20 -6.97 15.00
C GLY A 105 1.12 -6.45 16.08
N ARG A 106 0.58 -5.62 16.97
CA ARG A 106 1.25 -5.19 18.19
C ARG A 106 0.30 -5.21 19.38
N GLY A 107 0.85 -5.37 20.57
CA GLY A 107 0.07 -5.37 21.81
C GLY A 107 0.90 -4.90 23.00
N HIS A 108 0.20 -4.56 24.08
CA HIS A 108 0.82 -4.16 25.32
C HIS A 108 1.20 -5.38 26.16
N TRP A 109 2.42 -5.40 26.69
CA TRP A 109 2.91 -6.43 27.61
C TRP A 109 4.01 -5.88 28.50
N GLU A 110 3.87 -6.00 29.83
CA GLU A 110 4.88 -5.63 30.82
C GLU A 110 5.53 -4.23 30.59
N GLY A 111 4.71 -3.23 30.22
CA GLY A 111 5.17 -1.87 29.97
C GLY A 111 5.72 -1.62 28.56
N SER A 112 5.83 -2.64 27.71
CA SER A 112 6.16 -2.53 26.29
C SER A 112 4.90 -2.46 25.42
N LEU A 113 4.98 -1.76 24.29
CA LEU A 113 4.11 -1.92 23.13
C LEU A 113 4.92 -2.60 22.02
N THR A 114 4.75 -3.91 21.85
CA THR A 114 5.66 -4.73 21.04
C THR A 114 4.93 -5.42 19.88
N PRO A 115 5.56 -5.50 18.68
CA PRO A 115 5.00 -6.21 17.55
C PRO A 115 5.22 -7.73 17.66
N GLY A 116 4.42 -8.47 16.90
CA GLY A 116 4.50 -9.92 16.80
C GLY A 116 3.65 -10.48 15.66
N LYS A 117 3.48 -11.81 15.64
CA LYS A 117 2.72 -12.51 14.60
C LYS A 117 1.25 -12.62 14.95
N VAL A 118 0.39 -12.01 14.15
CA VAL A 118 -1.04 -12.34 14.16
C VAL A 118 -1.22 -13.60 13.35
N HIS A 119 -1.77 -14.63 14.00
CA HIS A 119 -1.97 -15.94 13.43
C HIS A 119 -3.47 -16.21 13.36
N PRO A 120 -4.09 -16.02 12.17
CA PRO A 120 -5.55 -16.05 12.04
C PRO A 120 -6.19 -17.35 12.53
N SER A 121 -5.64 -18.51 12.16
CA SER A 121 -6.18 -19.81 12.57
C SER A 121 -6.06 -20.09 14.08
N HIS A 122 -5.06 -19.50 14.75
CA HIS A 122 -4.87 -19.63 16.21
C HIS A 122 -5.70 -18.61 17.00
N GLY A 123 -6.27 -17.60 16.32
CA GLY A 123 -7.15 -16.63 16.95
C GLY A 123 -6.43 -15.56 17.78
N CYS A 124 -5.14 -15.28 17.55
CA CYS A 124 -4.38 -14.39 18.44
C CYS A 124 -3.15 -13.72 17.80
N LEU A 125 -2.58 -12.76 18.55
CA LEU A 125 -1.24 -12.23 18.36
C LEU A 125 -0.25 -12.96 19.28
N TYR A 126 0.89 -13.37 18.74
CA TYR A 126 2.03 -13.86 19.51
C TYR A 126 3.17 -12.85 19.47
N ILE A 127 3.63 -12.40 20.64
CA ILE A 127 4.73 -11.45 20.78
C ILE A 127 5.97 -12.11 21.40
N PRO A 128 7.19 -11.79 20.92
CA PRO A 128 8.42 -12.16 21.59
C PRO A 128 8.71 -11.18 22.74
N TYR A 129 8.86 -11.71 23.96
CA TYR A 129 9.28 -10.90 25.11
C TYR A 129 9.90 -11.74 26.24
N GLY A 130 11.09 -11.34 26.70
CA GLY A 130 11.71 -11.87 27.90
C GLY A 130 12.09 -13.34 27.82
N GLY A 131 12.52 -13.80 26.64
CA GLY A 131 12.85 -15.20 26.36
C GLY A 131 11.66 -16.05 25.90
N HIS A 132 10.42 -15.58 26.04
CA HIS A 132 9.23 -16.36 25.75
C HIS A 132 8.34 -15.75 24.67
N GLU A 133 7.49 -16.58 24.07
CA GLU A 133 6.37 -16.17 23.25
C GLU A 133 5.12 -16.00 24.11
N HIS A 134 4.49 -14.84 24.05
CA HIS A 134 3.26 -14.54 24.79
C HIS A 134 2.08 -14.39 23.85
N LYS A 135 0.95 -15.00 24.23
CA LYS A 135 -0.31 -14.93 23.48
C LYS A 135 -1.16 -13.76 23.96
N LEU A 136 -1.64 -12.93 23.02
CA LEU A 136 -2.58 -11.83 23.25
C LEU A 136 -3.84 -12.00 22.38
N ASP A 137 -5.00 -11.87 23.00
CA ASP A 137 -6.29 -11.98 22.30
C ASP A 137 -6.78 -10.64 21.74
N SER A 138 -6.30 -9.51 22.29
CA SER A 138 -6.60 -8.15 21.83
C SER A 138 -5.31 -7.45 21.42
N TYR A 139 -5.33 -6.83 20.24
CA TYR A 139 -4.14 -6.27 19.62
C TYR A 139 -4.52 -5.19 18.59
N GLU A 140 -3.52 -4.60 17.95
CA GLU A 140 -3.70 -3.81 16.73
C GLU A 140 -3.00 -4.52 15.57
N VAL A 141 -3.54 -4.44 14.36
CA VAL A 141 -2.93 -4.96 13.13
C VAL A 141 -2.41 -3.79 12.30
N LEU A 142 -1.21 -3.94 11.72
CA LEU A 142 -0.71 -2.96 10.77
C LEU A 142 -1.43 -3.13 9.43
N VAL A 143 -2.09 -2.07 8.99
CA VAL A 143 -2.77 -2.01 7.70
C VAL A 143 -2.26 -0.83 6.89
N GLN A 144 -2.50 -0.87 5.59
CA GLN A 144 -2.31 0.30 4.74
C GLN A 144 -3.62 0.58 4.00
N PRO A 145 -4.46 1.53 4.44
CA PRO A 145 -5.71 1.83 3.76
C PRO A 145 -5.46 2.44 2.39
N GLU A 146 -6.49 2.44 1.53
CA GLU A 146 -6.45 3.25 0.30
C GLU A 146 -6.48 4.72 0.70
N THR A 147 -5.40 5.44 0.41
CA THR A 147 -5.21 6.81 0.89
C THR A 147 -5.27 7.78 -0.28
N TRP A 148 -6.28 8.63 -0.27
CA TRP A 148 -6.45 9.74 -1.21
C TRP A 148 -6.09 11.04 -0.50
N VAL A 149 -5.14 11.80 -1.06
CA VAL A 149 -4.63 13.01 -0.43
C VAL A 149 -4.84 14.20 -1.34
N ASN A 150 -5.52 15.24 -0.86
CA ASN A 150 -5.67 16.51 -1.58
C ASN A 150 -4.30 17.08 -1.95
N SER A 151 -4.15 17.50 -3.20
CA SER A 151 -2.95 18.16 -3.70
C SER A 151 -3.31 19.18 -4.80
N SER A 152 -2.34 20.02 -5.12
CA SER A 152 -2.42 21.03 -6.16
C SER A 152 -1.01 21.44 -6.60
N GLY A 153 -0.91 22.12 -7.74
CA GLY A 153 0.39 22.56 -8.27
C GLY A 153 1.33 21.39 -8.55
N ASP A 154 2.57 21.49 -8.07
CA ASP A 154 3.64 20.51 -8.26
C ASP A 154 3.82 19.56 -7.04
N ASN A 155 2.95 19.66 -6.05
CA ASN A 155 3.08 18.89 -4.81
C ASN A 155 2.76 17.40 -5.03
N ILE A 156 3.73 16.53 -4.73
CA ILE A 156 3.60 15.08 -4.71
C ILE A 156 3.76 14.56 -3.29
N VAL A 157 2.87 13.65 -2.91
CA VAL A 157 2.90 12.99 -1.61
C VAL A 157 3.83 11.76 -1.69
N PRO A 158 4.66 11.48 -0.66
CA PRO A 158 5.44 10.25 -0.63
C PRO A 158 4.58 9.00 -0.82
N GLY A 159 5.02 8.08 -1.68
CA GLY A 159 4.26 6.87 -2.02
C GLY A 159 3.11 7.09 -3.02
N THR A 160 3.00 8.24 -3.69
CA THR A 160 2.04 8.41 -4.78
C THR A 160 2.31 7.44 -5.93
N ILE A 161 1.25 6.83 -6.46
CA ILE A 161 1.35 5.79 -7.50
C ILE A 161 1.75 6.39 -8.84
N HIS A 162 2.91 5.98 -9.34
CA HIS A 162 3.38 6.32 -10.69
C HIS A 162 2.54 5.61 -11.75
N ALA A 163 1.93 6.39 -12.64
CA ALA A 163 1.05 5.90 -13.69
C ALA A 163 1.78 5.68 -15.02
N GLY A 164 2.81 6.47 -15.31
CA GLY A 164 3.54 6.40 -16.56
C GLY A 164 4.24 7.72 -16.87
N HIS A 165 4.43 8.02 -18.15
CA HIS A 165 5.12 9.24 -18.59
C HIS A 165 4.35 9.89 -19.73
N ASP A 166 4.38 11.21 -19.79
CA ASP A 166 3.80 11.96 -20.87
C ASP A 166 4.71 11.96 -22.11
N ALA A 167 4.21 12.45 -23.24
CA ALA A 167 4.95 12.41 -24.51
C ALA A 167 6.27 13.22 -24.48
N ASP A 168 6.40 14.18 -23.57
CA ASP A 168 7.62 14.97 -23.31
C ASP A 168 8.54 14.34 -22.25
N GLY A 169 8.16 13.19 -21.69
CA GLY A 169 8.90 12.47 -20.66
C GLY A 169 8.56 12.87 -19.23
N ASP A 170 7.67 13.83 -19.00
CA ASP A 170 7.24 14.18 -17.65
C ASP A 170 6.53 12.99 -16.97
N ALA A 171 6.86 12.76 -15.69
CA ALA A 171 6.23 11.70 -14.91
C ALA A 171 4.74 11.98 -14.67
N ILE A 172 3.91 10.95 -14.83
CA ILE A 172 2.48 10.99 -14.59
C ILE A 172 2.16 10.16 -13.34
N TYR A 173 1.27 10.68 -12.50
CA TYR A 173 0.80 10.02 -11.30
C TYR A 173 -0.71 9.78 -11.33
N VAL A 174 -1.15 8.76 -10.58
CA VAL A 174 -2.56 8.44 -10.39
C VAL A 174 -3.19 9.46 -9.47
N GLY A 175 -4.22 10.14 -9.96
CA GLY A 175 -5.08 10.97 -9.14
C GLY A 175 -6.55 10.79 -9.47
N ARG A 176 -7.38 11.62 -8.84
CA ARG A 176 -8.79 11.78 -9.15
C ARG A 176 -9.23 13.23 -8.96
N ALA A 177 -10.27 13.64 -9.67
CA ALA A 177 -10.82 14.98 -9.53
C ALA A 177 -12.32 15.01 -9.87
N TYR A 178 -13.05 15.92 -9.22
CA TYR A 178 -14.46 16.17 -9.51
C TYR A 178 -14.64 16.99 -10.78
N HIS A 179 -15.61 16.61 -11.61
CA HIS A 179 -16.06 17.40 -12.75
C HIS A 179 -17.53 17.08 -13.07
N GLU A 180 -18.38 18.11 -13.15
CA GLU A 180 -19.80 17.99 -13.53
C GLU A 180 -20.59 16.90 -12.76
N GLY A 181 -20.32 16.74 -11.46
CA GLY A 181 -20.98 15.76 -10.60
C GLY A 181 -20.32 14.37 -10.58
N ASP A 182 -19.39 14.09 -11.50
CA ASP A 182 -18.62 12.86 -11.53
C ASP A 182 -17.32 13.00 -10.72
N LEU A 183 -16.87 11.91 -10.11
CA LEU A 183 -15.51 11.77 -9.58
C LEU A 183 -14.69 10.90 -10.53
N LEU A 184 -13.71 11.48 -11.19
CA LEU A 184 -13.03 10.88 -12.34
C LEU A 184 -11.56 10.55 -12.04
N PRO A 185 -11.05 9.41 -12.52
CA PRO A 185 -9.61 9.17 -12.64
C PRO A 185 -8.90 10.30 -13.38
N ALA A 186 -7.75 10.72 -12.85
CA ALA A 186 -6.98 11.84 -13.35
C ALA A 186 -5.53 11.48 -13.69
N LYS A 187 -5.05 12.05 -14.79
CA LYS A 187 -3.65 12.13 -15.21
C LYS A 187 -3.02 13.32 -14.49
N VAL A 188 -2.21 13.11 -13.45
CA VAL A 188 -1.56 14.19 -12.71
C VAL A 188 -0.13 14.38 -13.20
N ILE A 189 0.24 15.61 -13.61
CA ILE A 189 1.60 15.95 -14.04
C ILE A 189 2.13 17.11 -13.18
N PRO A 190 2.94 16.81 -12.15
CA PRO A 190 3.47 17.82 -11.23
C PRO A 190 4.24 18.93 -11.93
N ARG A 191 5.05 18.58 -12.94
CA ARG A 191 5.82 19.56 -13.72
C ARG A 191 4.97 20.56 -14.50
N LYS A 192 3.71 20.20 -14.80
CA LYS A 192 2.71 21.08 -15.42
C LYS A 192 1.82 21.77 -14.39
N GLY A 193 1.96 21.43 -13.11
CA GLY A 193 1.22 22.05 -12.01
C GLY A 193 -0.27 21.69 -11.96
N CYS A 194 -0.69 20.62 -12.63
CA CYS A 194 -2.10 20.31 -12.83
C CYS A 194 -2.37 18.82 -13.06
N ALA A 195 -3.66 18.49 -13.05
CA ALA A 195 -4.21 17.21 -13.44
C ALA A 195 -5.15 17.35 -14.64
N TYR A 196 -5.40 16.25 -15.33
CA TYR A 196 -6.30 16.18 -16.47
C TYR A 196 -7.28 15.03 -16.28
N VAL A 197 -8.55 15.27 -16.59
CA VAL A 197 -9.60 14.24 -16.61
C VAL A 197 -10.23 14.16 -17.99
N ALA A 198 -10.63 12.96 -18.39
CA ALA A 198 -11.37 12.74 -19.63
C ALA A 198 -12.86 12.91 -19.36
N TRP A 199 -13.55 13.81 -20.07
CA TRP A 199 -14.99 13.98 -19.93
C TRP A 199 -15.61 14.59 -21.19
N GLY A 200 -16.74 14.03 -21.64
CA GLY A 200 -17.56 14.60 -22.73
C GLY A 200 -16.80 14.80 -24.04
N GLY A 201 -15.90 13.88 -24.42
CA GLY A 201 -15.08 14.02 -25.63
C GLY A 201 -13.87 14.94 -25.49
N ARG A 202 -13.59 15.48 -24.29
CA ARG A 202 -12.54 16.49 -24.06
C ARG A 202 -11.59 16.10 -22.93
N GLU A 203 -10.38 16.62 -23.01
CA GLU A 203 -9.44 16.69 -21.89
C GLU A 203 -9.73 17.97 -21.10
N ILE A 204 -9.96 17.82 -19.80
CA ILE A 204 -10.32 18.91 -18.89
C ILE A 204 -9.22 19.09 -17.85
N VAL A 205 -8.69 20.33 -17.73
CA VAL A 205 -7.66 20.68 -16.76
C VAL A 205 -8.26 20.87 -15.36
N LYS A 206 -7.58 20.35 -14.34
CA LYS A 206 -7.93 20.44 -12.93
C LYS A 206 -6.73 20.93 -12.12
N HIS A 207 -6.95 21.93 -11.26
CA HIS A 207 -5.92 22.46 -10.36
C HIS A 207 -6.05 21.95 -8.93
N ASP A 208 -7.25 21.49 -8.55
CA ASP A 208 -7.51 20.77 -7.31
C ASP A 208 -7.82 19.31 -7.65
N TYR A 209 -7.09 18.41 -7.02
CA TYR A 209 -7.18 16.98 -7.26
C TYR A 209 -6.72 16.20 -6.02
N GLU A 210 -7.01 14.90 -5.98
CA GLU A 210 -6.46 14.00 -4.98
C GLU A 210 -5.46 13.04 -5.62
N LEU A 211 -4.38 12.75 -4.92
CA LEU A 211 -3.38 11.74 -5.29
C LEU A 211 -3.69 10.43 -4.57
N LEU A 212 -3.58 9.31 -5.28
CA LEU A 212 -3.58 8.00 -4.65
C LEU A 212 -2.17 7.70 -4.12
N ALA A 213 -2.06 7.42 -2.83
CA ALA A 213 -0.79 7.08 -2.18
C ALA A 213 -0.87 5.75 -1.43
N GLY A 214 0.24 5.02 -1.43
CA GLY A 214 0.39 3.73 -0.77
C GLY A 214 1.24 2.76 -1.58
N TYR A 215 1.20 1.50 -1.16
CA TYR A 215 1.95 0.37 -1.72
C TYR A 215 1.00 -0.82 -1.89
N GLY A 216 1.47 -1.87 -2.56
CA GLY A 216 0.67 -3.07 -2.90
C GLY A 216 -0.16 -2.91 -4.18
N TYR A 217 0.08 -1.86 -4.98
CA TYR A 217 -0.65 -1.61 -6.23
C TYR A 217 0.04 -2.23 -7.43
N GLY A 218 -0.68 -2.70 -8.45
CA GLY A 218 -0.11 -3.22 -9.69
C GLY A 218 -0.93 -2.87 -10.92
N TRP A 219 -0.31 -3.03 -12.08
CA TRP A 219 -0.98 -2.86 -13.37
C TRP A 219 -1.16 -4.24 -14.01
N VAL A 220 -2.39 -4.58 -14.36
CA VAL A 220 -2.76 -5.88 -14.94
C VAL A 220 -3.40 -5.64 -16.32
N PRO A 221 -2.92 -6.28 -17.39
CA PRO A 221 -3.54 -6.15 -18.72
C PRO A 221 -5.00 -6.59 -18.73
N ASP A 222 -5.86 -5.80 -19.34
CA ASP A 222 -7.27 -6.14 -19.59
C ASP A 222 -7.80 -5.37 -20.82
N ALA A 223 -9.07 -5.58 -21.18
CA ALA A 223 -9.65 -4.99 -22.37
C ALA A 223 -11.18 -4.83 -22.32
N ASN A 224 -11.71 -4.02 -23.23
CA ASN A 224 -13.14 -3.93 -23.56
C ASN A 224 -14.07 -3.68 -22.35
N GLY A 225 -13.65 -2.84 -21.40
CA GLY A 225 -14.39 -2.48 -20.19
C GLY A 225 -14.27 -3.48 -19.03
N ALA A 226 -13.58 -4.60 -19.23
CA ALA A 226 -13.33 -5.55 -18.17
C ALA A 226 -12.34 -4.99 -17.14
N VAL A 227 -12.54 -5.43 -15.89
CA VAL A 227 -11.71 -5.12 -14.74
C VAL A 227 -11.50 -6.41 -13.91
N PRO A 228 -10.26 -6.74 -13.52
CA PRO A 228 -9.97 -7.93 -12.74
C PRO A 228 -10.33 -7.75 -11.25
N PRO A 229 -10.37 -8.83 -10.46
CA PRO A 229 -10.46 -8.75 -9.01
C PRO A 229 -9.37 -7.85 -8.40
N GLY A 230 -9.73 -7.05 -7.40
CA GLY A 230 -8.82 -6.08 -6.77
C GLY A 230 -8.65 -4.78 -7.55
N ALA A 231 -9.38 -4.56 -8.66
CA ALA A 231 -9.36 -3.29 -9.37
C ALA A 231 -9.78 -2.12 -8.48
N VAL A 232 -9.01 -1.03 -8.52
CA VAL A 232 -9.22 0.14 -7.67
C VAL A 232 -10.36 0.98 -8.22
N VAL A 233 -11.45 1.07 -7.44
CA VAL A 233 -12.54 2.00 -7.71
C VAL A 233 -12.07 3.40 -7.35
N CYS A 234 -12.03 4.30 -8.34
CA CYS A 234 -11.47 5.63 -8.16
C CYS A 234 -12.54 6.68 -7.89
N GLY A 235 -13.70 6.50 -8.49
CA GLY A 235 -14.85 7.36 -8.33
C GLY A 235 -16.07 6.76 -9.01
N ARG A 236 -17.08 7.60 -9.20
CA ARG A 236 -18.36 7.22 -9.80
C ARG A 236 -18.84 8.33 -10.72
N THR A 237 -19.59 7.94 -11.73
CA THR A 237 -20.46 8.85 -12.47
C THR A 237 -21.59 9.37 -11.55
N SER A 238 -22.25 10.44 -11.97
CA SER A 238 -23.38 11.07 -11.29
C SER A 238 -24.60 10.15 -11.13
N ASP A 239 -24.77 9.14 -12.00
CA ASP A 239 -25.78 8.08 -11.87
C ASP A 239 -25.31 6.86 -11.05
N GLY A 240 -24.05 6.86 -10.58
CA GLY A 240 -23.52 5.92 -9.61
C GLY A 240 -22.71 4.77 -10.17
N GLU A 241 -22.47 4.69 -11.48
CA GLU A 241 -21.61 3.68 -12.09
C GLU A 241 -20.17 3.82 -11.56
N PRO A 242 -19.54 2.74 -11.06
CA PRO A 242 -18.15 2.77 -10.61
C PRO A 242 -17.18 2.94 -11.80
N LEU A 243 -16.22 3.85 -11.63
CA LEU A 243 -15.13 4.08 -12.55
C LEU A 243 -13.82 3.55 -11.96
N TYR A 244 -13.01 2.94 -12.81
CA TYR A 244 -11.74 2.33 -12.42
C TYR A 244 -10.57 3.03 -13.09
N ILE A 245 -9.39 2.88 -12.52
CA ILE A 245 -8.16 3.46 -13.09
C ILE A 245 -7.58 2.47 -14.09
N GLY A 246 -7.47 2.91 -15.33
CA GLY A 246 -6.69 2.22 -16.36
C GLY A 246 -5.57 3.11 -16.87
N ARG A 247 -4.61 2.51 -17.57
CA ARG A 247 -3.62 3.24 -18.37
C ARG A 247 -3.39 2.56 -19.70
N GLY A 248 -2.98 3.33 -20.69
CA GLY A 248 -2.67 2.81 -22.01
C GLY A 248 -1.63 3.64 -22.74
N HIS A 249 -1.03 3.03 -23.76
CA HIS A 249 -0.09 3.70 -24.64
C HIS A 249 -0.84 4.52 -25.70
N HIS A 250 -0.48 5.79 -25.85
CA HIS A 250 -1.01 6.66 -26.90
C HIS A 250 0.00 7.74 -27.27
N CYS A 251 0.33 7.88 -28.56
CA CYS A 251 1.21 8.94 -29.07
C CYS A 251 2.54 9.11 -28.30
N GLY A 252 3.18 8.00 -27.91
CA GLY A 252 4.45 8.02 -27.16
C GLY A 252 4.31 8.26 -25.65
N SER A 253 3.09 8.42 -25.14
CA SER A 253 2.76 8.50 -23.72
C SER A 253 2.27 7.16 -23.19
N LEU A 254 2.52 6.88 -21.91
CA LEU A 254 1.80 5.88 -21.12
C LEU A 254 0.98 6.64 -20.09
N THR A 255 -0.33 6.78 -20.33
CA THR A 255 -1.17 7.72 -19.57
C THR A 255 -2.34 7.02 -18.90
N PRO A 256 -2.69 7.38 -17.66
CA PRO A 256 -3.88 6.89 -17.01
C PRO A 256 -5.15 7.59 -17.53
N GLY A 257 -6.28 6.99 -17.22
CA GLY A 257 -7.60 7.49 -17.54
C GLY A 257 -8.70 6.68 -16.85
N LYS A 258 -9.94 6.91 -17.26
CA LYS A 258 -11.12 6.25 -16.69
C LYS A 258 -11.52 5.01 -17.49
N ILE A 259 -11.49 3.85 -16.85
CA ILE A 259 -12.18 2.67 -17.38
C ILE A 259 -13.66 2.84 -17.06
N HIS A 260 -14.48 2.72 -18.09
CA HIS A 260 -15.92 2.83 -18.00
C HIS A 260 -16.53 1.49 -18.44
N PRO A 261 -16.87 0.60 -17.49
CA PRO A 261 -17.26 -0.76 -17.81
C PRO A 261 -18.43 -0.85 -18.78
N SER A 262 -19.50 -0.07 -18.58
CA SER A 262 -20.67 -0.09 -19.46
C SER A 262 -20.40 0.43 -20.88
N HIS A 263 -19.37 1.26 -21.07
CA HIS A 263 -18.94 1.76 -22.38
C HIS A 263 -17.91 0.84 -23.04
N GLY A 264 -17.42 -0.18 -22.33
CA GLY A 264 -16.48 -1.16 -22.89
C GLY A 264 -15.09 -0.60 -23.19
N CYS A 265 -14.61 0.44 -22.49
CA CYS A 265 -13.33 1.07 -22.84
C CYS A 265 -12.64 1.82 -21.69
N LEU A 266 -11.38 2.20 -21.95
CA LEU A 266 -10.62 3.20 -21.21
C LEU A 266 -10.66 4.53 -21.98
N TYR A 267 -11.03 5.62 -21.30
CA TYR A 267 -10.91 6.98 -21.79
C TYR A 267 -9.70 7.67 -21.16
N ILE A 268 -8.76 8.15 -21.97
CA ILE A 268 -7.60 8.92 -21.52
C ILE A 268 -7.72 10.40 -21.93
N PRO A 269 -7.32 11.35 -21.07
CA PRO A 269 -7.16 12.75 -21.47
C PRO A 269 -5.83 12.91 -22.21
N PHE A 270 -5.89 13.37 -23.46
CA PHE A 270 -4.69 13.64 -24.25
C PHE A 270 -4.93 14.70 -25.33
N GLY A 271 -4.08 15.73 -25.38
CA GLY A 271 -4.03 16.69 -26.48
C GLY A 271 -5.32 17.49 -26.67
N GLY A 272 -6.03 17.80 -25.57
CA GLY A 272 -7.31 18.49 -25.59
C GLY A 272 -8.53 17.57 -25.81
N GLN A 273 -8.32 16.28 -26.06
CA GLN A 273 -9.39 15.32 -26.37
C GLN A 273 -9.48 14.21 -25.33
N GLU A 274 -10.67 13.61 -25.26
CA GLU A 274 -10.88 12.31 -24.64
C GLU A 274 -10.67 11.23 -25.69
N VAL A 275 -9.63 10.41 -25.51
CA VAL A 275 -9.25 9.35 -26.44
C VAL A 275 -9.71 8.01 -25.90
N THR A 276 -10.38 7.23 -26.75
CA THR A 276 -10.87 5.88 -26.41
C THR A 276 -9.82 4.82 -26.73
N LEU A 277 -9.53 3.94 -25.75
CA LEU A 277 -8.70 2.76 -25.89
C LEU A 277 -9.48 1.51 -25.46
N THR A 278 -9.31 0.40 -26.19
CA THR A 278 -9.95 -0.88 -25.86
C THR A 278 -9.01 -1.90 -25.24
N ASN A 279 -7.70 -1.72 -25.37
CA ASN A 279 -6.68 -2.51 -24.69
C ASN A 279 -5.91 -1.59 -23.73
N TYR A 280 -5.77 -2.02 -22.48
CA TYR A 280 -5.19 -1.20 -21.43
C TYR A 280 -4.66 -2.07 -20.29
N GLU A 281 -4.05 -1.44 -19.29
CA GLU A 281 -3.78 -2.07 -18.00
C GLU A 281 -4.67 -1.44 -16.94
N VAL A 282 -5.16 -2.25 -16.01
CA VAL A 282 -6.00 -1.85 -14.87
C VAL A 282 -5.14 -1.74 -13.62
N LEU A 283 -5.32 -0.66 -12.86
CA LEU A 283 -4.72 -0.54 -11.54
C LEU A 283 -5.47 -1.46 -10.56
N VAL A 284 -4.75 -2.41 -9.99
CA VAL A 284 -5.25 -3.34 -8.97
C VAL A 284 -4.51 -3.15 -7.66
N ARG A 285 -5.13 -3.58 -6.57
CA ARG A 285 -4.51 -3.70 -5.25
C ARG A 285 -4.59 -5.14 -4.77
N GLY A 286 -3.45 -5.67 -4.32
CA GLY A 286 -3.31 -7.00 -3.70
C GLY A 286 -3.37 -6.97 -2.19
#